data_AF-A0A965VG76-F1
#
_entry.id   AF-A0A965VG76-F1
#
_cell.length_a   1.000
_cell.length_b   1.000
_cell.length_c   1.000
_cell.angle_alpha   90.00
_cell.angle_beta   90.00
_cell.angle_gamma   90.00
#
_symmetry.space_group_name_H-M   'P 1'
#
loop_
_entity.id
_entity.type
_entity.pdbx_description
1 polymer ?
#
loop_
_entity_poly.entity_id
_entity_poly.type
_entity_poly.pdbx_seq_one_letter_code
_entity_poly.pdbx_strand_id
1 'polypeptide(L)'
;MSISNYLDSVARPFESLAPWILRFSLGVSFILHGLGKFPLPPEKMVTWFESMGIAAPEIIASLVAVGEVGAGAAVILGGFLGGAGHLITRLGGGAVLVIMTGAFYLAHPDWFITQKLFMSEQIFLFALGLYFAIKGNS
;
A
#
# COMPACT_ATOMS: atom_id res chain seq x y z
N MET A 1 -39.39 -1.69 12.45
CA MET A 1 -38.08 -1.88 11.79
C MET A 1 -37.02 -1.44 12.78
N SER A 2 -35.98 -2.24 13.04
CA SER A 2 -34.87 -1.79 13.89
C SER A 2 -34.06 -0.72 13.15
N ILE A 3 -33.36 0.14 13.90
CA ILE A 3 -32.45 1.13 13.33
C ILE A 3 -31.39 0.44 12.46
N SER A 4 -30.89 -0.72 12.88
CA SER A 4 -29.95 -1.54 12.10
C SER A 4 -30.51 -1.89 10.72
N ASN A 5 -31.72 -2.47 10.66
CA ASN A 5 -32.32 -2.89 9.39
C ASN A 5 -32.56 -1.69 8.44
N TYR A 6 -32.86 -0.52 9.01
CA TYR A 6 -32.98 0.71 8.24
C TYR A 6 -31.63 1.13 7.66
N LEU A 7 -30.56 1.16 8.46
CA LEU A 7 -29.22 1.49 7.99
C LEU A 7 -28.71 0.51 6.93
N ASP A 8 -28.97 -0.80 7.09
CA ASP A 8 -28.63 -1.82 6.10
C ASP A 8 -29.34 -1.54 4.77
N SER A 9 -30.63 -1.17 4.81
CA SER A 9 -31.40 -0.85 3.60
C SER A 9 -30.87 0.38 2.86
N VAL A 10 -30.34 1.36 3.59
CA VAL A 10 -29.71 2.57 3.03
C VAL A 10 -28.32 2.26 2.47
N ALA A 11 -27.53 1.41 3.13
CA ALA A 11 -26.17 1.09 2.73
C ALA A 11 -26.08 0.11 1.55
N ARG A 12 -27.08 -0.76 1.38
CA ARG A 12 -27.10 -1.85 0.38
C ARG A 12 -26.67 -1.45 -1.04
N PRO A 13 -27.11 -0.29 -1.60
CA PRO A 13 -26.67 0.11 -2.95
C PRO A 13 -25.17 0.40 -3.06
N PHE A 14 -24.52 0.73 -1.94
CA PHE A 14 -23.12 1.15 -1.88
C PHE A 14 -22.15 0.02 -1.48
N GLU A 15 -22.64 -1.15 -1.08
CA GLU A 15 -21.79 -2.28 -0.64
C GLU A 15 -20.77 -2.69 -1.72
N SER A 16 -21.16 -2.63 -2.99
CA SER A 16 -20.27 -2.93 -4.12
C SER A 16 -19.13 -1.91 -4.28
N LEU A 17 -19.28 -0.68 -3.76
CA LEU A 17 -18.26 0.38 -3.79
C LEU A 17 -17.30 0.29 -2.60
N ALA A 18 -17.67 -0.39 -1.51
CA ALA A 18 -16.85 -0.43 -0.30
C ALA A 18 -15.41 -0.95 -0.55
N PRO A 19 -15.19 -2.04 -1.32
CA PRO A 19 -13.83 -2.47 -1.66
C PRO A 19 -13.08 -1.44 -2.53
N TRP A 20 -13.79 -0.69 -3.38
CA TRP A 20 -13.18 0.33 -4.24
C TRP A 20 -12.68 1.54 -3.45
N ILE A 21 -13.36 1.92 -2.36
CA ILE A 21 -12.86 2.95 -1.44
C ILE A 21 -11.47 2.54 -0.92
N LEU A 22 -11.33 1.29 -0.46
CA LEU A 22 -10.06 0.79 0.04
C LEU A 22 -8.99 0.69 -1.06
N ARG A 23 -9.38 0.22 -2.26
CA ARG A 23 -8.47 0.11 -3.42
C ARG A 23 -7.90 1.45 -3.82
N PHE A 24 -8.75 2.47 -3.97
CA PHE A 24 -8.29 3.78 -4.40
C PHE A 24 -7.50 4.48 -3.30
N SER A 25 -7.92 4.39 -2.03
CA SER A 25 -7.14 4.98 -0.93
C SER A 25 -5.74 4.39 -0.84
N LEU A 26 -5.60 3.05 -0.85
CA LEU A 26 -4.29 2.42 -0.82
C LEU A 26 -3.52 2.69 -2.12
N GLY A 27 -4.14 2.40 -3.27
CA GLY A 27 -3.46 2.41 -4.55
C GLY A 27 -2.98 3.80 -4.96
N VAL A 28 -3.81 4.83 -4.77
CA VAL A 28 -3.43 6.22 -5.07
C VAL A 28 -2.34 6.69 -4.12
N SER A 29 -2.47 6.43 -2.80
CA SER A 29 -1.41 6.80 -1.84
C SER A 29 -0.07 6.17 -2.23
N PHE A 30 -0.04 4.86 -2.49
CA PHE A 30 1.19 4.17 -2.88
C PHE A 30 1.78 4.67 -4.20
N ILE A 31 0.94 4.96 -5.20
CA ILE A 31 1.38 5.58 -6.46
C ILE A 31 2.02 6.94 -6.19
N LEU A 32 1.41 7.80 -5.37
CA LEU A 32 1.95 9.12 -5.05
C LEU A 32 3.27 9.03 -4.25
N HIS A 33 3.38 8.09 -3.31
CA HIS A 33 4.61 7.79 -2.59
C HIS A 33 5.76 7.40 -3.54
N GLY A 34 5.45 6.57 -4.55
CA GLY A 34 6.42 6.15 -5.56
C GLY A 34 6.77 7.25 -6.55
N LEU A 35 5.77 8.00 -7.06
CA LEU A 35 5.98 9.11 -7.98
C LEU A 35 6.83 10.22 -7.37
N GLY A 36 6.71 10.48 -6.07
CA GLY A 36 7.55 11.42 -5.34
C GLY A 36 9.04 11.06 -5.29
N LYS A 37 9.42 9.86 -5.76
CA LYS A 37 10.81 9.38 -5.84
C LYS A 37 11.39 9.43 -7.25
N PHE A 38 10.68 10.00 -8.23
CA PHE A 38 11.21 10.21 -9.57
C PHE A 38 11.88 11.59 -9.72
N PRO A 39 12.86 11.75 -10.62
CA PRO A 39 13.43 10.73 -11.52
C PRO A 39 14.27 9.68 -10.81
N LEU A 40 14.48 8.55 -11.46
CA LEU A 40 15.32 7.47 -10.93
C LEU A 40 16.79 7.65 -11.38
N PRO A 41 17.76 7.33 -10.52
CA PRO A 41 17.60 6.90 -9.13
C PRO A 41 17.24 8.07 -8.19
N PRO A 42 16.46 7.85 -7.11
CA PRO A 42 16.06 8.92 -6.19
C PRO A 42 17.25 9.40 -5.34
N GLU A 43 17.93 10.48 -5.75
CA GLU A 43 19.19 10.95 -5.14
C GLU A 43 19.15 11.00 -3.60
N LYS A 44 18.12 11.62 -3.02
CA LYS A 44 17.99 11.74 -1.55
C LYS A 44 17.92 10.37 -0.84
N MET A 45 17.22 9.42 -1.44
CA MET A 45 17.05 8.08 -0.89
C MET A 45 18.32 7.25 -1.09
N VAL A 46 19.02 7.44 -2.22
CA VAL A 46 20.33 6.83 -2.48
C VAL A 46 21.34 7.27 -1.44
N THR A 47 21.52 8.58 -1.22
CA THR A 47 22.45 9.10 -0.22
C THR A 47 22.11 8.60 1.19
N TRP A 48 20.82 8.49 1.52
CA TRP A 48 20.39 7.92 2.79
C TRP A 48 20.73 6.43 2.90
N PHE A 49 20.49 5.64 1.86
CA PHE A 49 20.84 4.22 1.81
C PHE A 49 22.35 3.98 1.86
N GLU A 50 23.15 4.82 1.20
CA GLU A 50 24.61 4.81 1.29
C GLU A 50 25.08 5.04 2.73
N SER A 51 24.50 6.03 3.43
CA SER A 51 24.85 6.33 4.81
C SER A 51 24.55 5.18 5.78
N MET A 52 23.61 4.30 5.42
CA MET A 52 23.27 3.08 6.17
C MET A 52 24.11 1.86 5.76
N GLY A 53 24.97 1.98 4.74
CA GLY A 53 25.77 0.87 4.22
C GLY A 53 24.95 -0.16 3.44
N ILE A 54 23.80 0.22 2.87
CA ILE A 54 22.99 -0.67 2.03
C ILE A 54 23.73 -0.92 0.70
N ALA A 55 23.84 -2.20 0.31
CA ALA A 55 24.47 -2.58 -0.95
C ALA A 55 23.62 -2.14 -2.16
N ALA A 56 24.27 -1.68 -3.23
CA ALA A 56 23.61 -1.20 -4.45
C ALA A 56 22.45 -0.20 -4.19
N PRO A 57 22.73 0.91 -3.48
CA PRO A 57 21.72 1.84 -2.98
C PRO A 57 20.87 2.46 -4.11
N GLU A 58 21.47 2.75 -5.26
CA GLU A 58 20.76 3.23 -6.46
C GLU A 58 19.71 2.22 -6.95
N ILE A 59 20.06 0.93 -7.01
CA ILE A 59 19.17 -0.12 -7.47
C ILE A 59 18.04 -0.31 -6.46
N ILE A 60 18.36 -0.44 -5.17
CA ILE A 60 17.35 -0.69 -4.14
C ILE A 60 16.40 0.51 -4.01
N ALA A 61 16.91 1.74 -4.01
CA ALA A 61 16.08 2.93 -3.95
C ALA A 61 15.14 3.04 -5.17
N SER A 62 15.64 2.71 -6.36
CA SER A 62 14.83 2.68 -7.58
C SER A 62 13.77 1.58 -7.55
N LEU A 63 14.11 0.39 -7.02
CA LEU A 63 13.17 -0.71 -6.84
C LEU A 63 12.06 -0.36 -5.86
N VAL A 64 12.35 0.40 -4.79
CA VAL A 64 11.29 0.89 -3.89
C VAL A 64 10.35 1.83 -4.64
N ALA A 65 10.86 2.80 -5.40
CA ALA A 65 10.04 3.74 -6.16
C ALA A 65 9.14 3.03 -7.19
N VAL A 66 9.72 2.15 -8.01
CA VAL A 66 8.97 1.36 -9.00
C VAL A 66 8.01 0.38 -8.32
N GLY A 67 8.44 -0.22 -7.21
CA GLY A 67 7.63 -1.14 -6.41
C GLY A 67 6.39 -0.47 -5.82
N GLU A 68 6.53 0.76 -5.31
CA GLU A 68 5.40 1.52 -4.77
C GLU A 68 4.38 1.89 -5.86
N VAL A 69 4.85 2.44 -6.99
CA VAL A 69 3.96 2.74 -8.13
C VAL A 69 3.30 1.46 -8.66
N GLY A 70 4.09 0.41 -8.86
CA GLY A 70 3.63 -0.86 -9.40
C GLY A 70 2.64 -1.57 -8.48
N ALA A 71 2.89 -1.58 -7.17
CA ALA A 71 2.00 -2.20 -6.19
C ALA A 71 0.67 -1.45 -6.09
N GLY A 72 0.70 -0.11 -6.04
CA GLY A 72 -0.51 0.70 -6.03
C GLY A 72 -1.33 0.53 -7.31
N ALA A 73 -0.66 0.53 -8.47
CA ALA A 73 -1.30 0.25 -9.76
C ALA A 73 -1.89 -1.16 -9.82
N ALA A 74 -1.18 -2.18 -9.33
CA ALA A 74 -1.65 -3.56 -9.30
C ALA A 74 -2.93 -3.72 -8.46
N VAL A 75 -3.01 -3.07 -7.29
CA VAL A 75 -4.24 -3.11 -6.45
C VAL A 75 -5.44 -2.46 -7.17
N ILE A 76 -5.24 -1.37 -7.89
CA ILE A 76 -6.31 -0.70 -8.63
C ILE A 76 -6.70 -1.51 -9.87
N LEU A 77 -5.74 -1.77 -10.76
CA LEU A 77 -5.97 -2.45 -12.04
C LEU A 77 -6.46 -3.89 -11.83
N GLY A 78 -5.94 -4.58 -10.81
CA GLY A 78 -6.40 -5.91 -10.42
C GLY A 78 -7.90 -5.98 -10.13
N GLY A 79 -8.54 -4.87 -9.72
CA GLY A 79 -9.99 -4.82 -9.50
C GLY A 79 -10.82 -4.94 -10.78
N PHE A 80 -10.25 -4.57 -11.94
CA PHE A 80 -10.94 -4.56 -13.23
C PHE A 80 -10.74 -5.85 -14.05
N LEU A 81 -9.80 -6.72 -13.66
CA LEU A 81 -9.30 -7.82 -14.50
C LEU A 81 -9.94 -9.19 -14.21
N GLY A 82 -11.13 -9.22 -13.61
CA GLY A 82 -11.86 -10.46 -13.33
C GLY A 82 -11.02 -11.51 -12.57
N GLY A 83 -10.98 -12.75 -13.07
CA GLY A 83 -10.27 -13.86 -12.44
C GLY A 83 -8.75 -13.65 -12.32
N ALA A 84 -8.10 -13.12 -13.37
CA ALA A 84 -6.67 -12.78 -13.32
C ALA A 84 -6.38 -11.65 -12.31
N GLY A 85 -7.34 -10.74 -12.16
CA GLY A 85 -7.30 -9.63 -11.22
C GLY A 85 -7.17 -10.04 -9.75
N HIS A 86 -7.66 -11.24 -9.38
CA HIS A 86 -7.54 -11.76 -8.02
C HIS A 86 -6.07 -11.94 -7.63
N LEU A 87 -5.29 -12.61 -8.49
CA LEU A 87 -3.86 -12.82 -8.25
C LEU A 87 -3.10 -11.49 -8.26
N ILE A 88 -3.39 -10.62 -9.23
CA ILE A 88 -2.72 -9.31 -9.35
C ILE A 88 -2.94 -8.45 -8.10
N THR A 89 -4.17 -8.39 -7.59
CA THR A 89 -4.48 -7.64 -6.36
C THR A 89 -3.74 -8.22 -5.15
N ARG A 90 -3.62 -9.55 -5.04
CA ARG A 90 -2.87 -10.18 -3.94
C ARG A 90 -1.38 -9.88 -4.01
N LEU A 91 -0.80 -9.97 -5.21
CA LEU A 91 0.62 -9.64 -5.42
C LEU A 91 0.87 -8.16 -5.15
N GLY A 92 -0.03 -7.27 -5.56
CA GLY A 92 0.02 -5.85 -5.24
C GLY A 92 -0.01 -5.60 -3.73
N GLY A 93 -0.99 -6.17 -3.01
CA GLY A 93 -1.07 -6.07 -1.55
C GLY A 93 0.16 -6.66 -0.85
N GLY A 94 0.70 -7.78 -1.35
CA GLY A 94 1.92 -8.40 -0.84
C GLY A 94 3.16 -7.51 -1.04
N ALA A 95 3.28 -6.86 -2.19
CA ALA A 95 4.36 -5.91 -2.45
C ALA A 95 4.28 -4.69 -1.51
N VAL A 96 3.07 -4.17 -1.24
CA VAL A 96 2.85 -3.13 -0.22
C VAL A 96 3.39 -3.58 1.14
N LEU A 97 3.12 -4.81 1.56
CA LEU A 97 3.61 -5.31 2.86
C LEU A 97 5.13 -5.33 2.94
N VAL A 98 5.80 -5.85 1.92
CA VAL A 98 7.27 -5.92 1.89
C VAL A 98 7.87 -4.52 1.97
N ILE A 99 7.37 -3.59 1.16
CA ILE A 99 7.86 -2.21 1.12
C ILE A 99 7.60 -1.50 2.46
N MET A 100 6.39 -1.61 3.01
CA MET A 100 6.04 -0.98 4.27
C MET A 100 6.82 -1.54 5.46
N THR A 101 7.13 -2.84 5.43
CA THR A 101 8.00 -3.47 6.44
C THR A 101 9.40 -2.86 6.39
N GLY A 102 9.96 -2.69 5.18
CA GLY A 102 11.22 -1.98 4.98
C GLY A 102 11.16 -0.53 5.46
N ALA A 103 10.07 0.19 5.17
CA ALA A 103 9.87 1.56 5.63
C ALA A 103 9.84 1.66 7.16
N PHE A 104 9.12 0.78 7.85
CA PHE A 104 9.12 0.77 9.32
C PHE A 104 10.50 0.45 9.89
N TYR A 105 11.17 -0.58 9.37
CA TYR A 105 12.45 -1.02 9.91
C TYR A 105 13.57 0.02 9.69
N LEU A 106 13.61 0.64 8.51
CA LEU A 106 14.68 1.57 8.15
C LEU A 106 14.39 3.01 8.58
N ALA A 107 13.17 3.50 8.38
CA ALA A 107 12.84 4.92 8.61
C ALA A 107 12.22 5.18 9.99
N HIS A 108 11.53 4.20 10.57
CA HIS A 108 10.69 4.41 11.77
C HIS A 108 10.78 3.29 12.83
N PRO A 109 11.97 2.77 13.18
CA PRO A 109 12.08 1.65 14.12
C PRO A 109 11.62 2.01 15.55
N ASP A 110 11.65 3.28 15.94
CA ASP A 110 11.15 3.76 17.22
C ASP A 110 9.62 3.67 17.34
N TRP A 111 8.89 3.60 16.21
CA TRP A 111 7.43 3.60 16.24
C TRP A 111 6.85 2.31 16.84
N PHE A 112 7.55 1.17 16.75
CA PHE A 112 7.05 -0.13 17.24
C PHE A 112 6.73 -0.16 18.74
N ILE A 113 7.34 0.73 19.52
CA ILE A 113 7.13 0.83 20.97
C ILE A 113 6.40 2.10 21.39
N THR A 114 5.87 2.87 20.44
CA THR A 114 5.18 4.13 20.71
C THR A 114 3.83 4.19 20.00
N GLN A 115 2.97 5.10 20.46
CA GLN A 115 1.67 5.36 19.83
C GLN A 115 1.78 5.86 18.38
N LYS A 116 2.95 6.37 17.96
CA LYS A 116 3.17 6.91 16.61
C LYS A 116 2.82 5.90 15.53
N LEU A 117 3.07 4.61 15.77
CA LEU A 117 2.72 3.54 14.84
C LEU A 117 1.24 3.60 14.46
N PHE A 118 0.34 3.75 15.42
CA PHE A 118 -1.10 3.72 15.21
C PHE A 118 -1.73 5.07 14.88
N MET A 119 -0.95 6.15 14.98
CA MET A 119 -1.40 7.51 14.63
C MET A 119 -0.94 7.95 13.23
N SER A 120 -0.16 7.12 12.54
CA SER A 120 0.44 7.48 11.26
C SER A 120 -0.23 6.78 10.08
N GLU A 121 -0.15 7.37 8.88
CA GLU A 121 -0.68 6.79 7.65
C GLU A 121 -0.13 5.39 7.35
N GLN A 122 1.14 5.16 7.67
CA GLN A 122 1.93 3.97 7.31
C GLN A 122 1.30 2.68 7.84
N ILE A 123 0.72 2.67 9.03
CA ILE A 123 0.05 1.45 9.54
C ILE A 123 -1.21 1.14 8.76
N PHE A 124 -1.92 2.16 8.27
CA PHE A 124 -3.12 1.97 7.47
C PHE A 124 -2.76 1.47 6.07
N LEU A 125 -1.67 1.97 5.47
CA LEU A 125 -1.13 1.42 4.21
C LEU A 125 -0.73 -0.04 4.38
N PHE A 126 -0.03 -0.38 5.47
CA PHE A 126 0.35 -1.75 5.79
C PHE A 126 -0.88 -2.65 5.98
N ALA A 127 -1.88 -2.20 6.76
CA ALA A 127 -3.10 -2.96 7.03
C ALA A 127 -3.93 -3.17 5.77
N LEU A 128 -4.07 -2.16 4.90
CA LEU A 128 -4.76 -2.30 3.61
C LEU A 128 -3.97 -3.18 2.64
N GLY A 129 -2.64 -3.10 2.64
CA GLY A 129 -1.78 -4.04 1.92
C GLY A 129 -2.03 -5.49 2.35
N LEU A 130 -2.08 -5.73 3.67
CA LEU A 130 -2.40 -7.04 4.24
C LEU A 130 -3.80 -7.52 3.82
N TYR A 131 -4.77 -6.61 3.90
CA TYR A 131 -6.15 -6.90 3.50
C TYR A 131 -6.19 -7.38 2.05
N PHE A 132 -5.58 -6.67 1.10
CA PHE A 132 -5.59 -7.08 -0.31
C PHE A 132 -4.70 -8.31 -0.58
N ALA A 133 -3.60 -8.50 0.15
CA ALA A 133 -2.78 -9.69 0.08
C ALA A 133 -3.55 -10.96 0.48
N ILE A 134 -4.44 -10.86 1.48
CA ILE A 134 -5.26 -11.98 1.98
C ILE A 134 -6.55 -12.16 1.18
N LYS A 135 -7.29 -11.08 0.93
CA LYS A 135 -8.64 -11.12 0.35
C LYS A 135 -8.62 -11.18 -1.19
N GLY A 136 -7.67 -10.52 -1.83
CA GLY A 136 -7.66 -10.35 -3.28
C GLY A 136 -8.92 -9.61 -3.76
N ASN A 137 -9.63 -10.22 -4.71
CA ASN A 137 -10.90 -9.69 -5.26
C ASN A 137 -12.16 -10.39 -4.72
N SER A 138 -11.99 -11.43 -3.91
CA SER A 138 -13.09 -12.31 -3.45
C SER A 138 -13.87 -11.69 -2.31
#